data_AF-A0A1D2MZG8-F1
#
_entry.id   AF-A0A1D2MZG8-F1
#
_cell.length_a   1.000
_cell.length_b   1.000
_cell.length_c   1.000
_cell.angle_alpha   90.00
_cell.angle_beta   90.00
_cell.angle_gamma   90.00
#
_symmetry.space_group_name_H-M   'P 1'
#
loop_
_entity.id
_entity.type
_entity.pdbx_description
1 polymer ?
#
loop_
_entity_poly.entity_id
_entity_poly.type
_entity_poly.pdbx_seq_one_letter_code
_entity_poly.pdbx_strand_id
1 'polypeptide(L)'
;MYANAITISKIARINNDQTAEEFEGRAAAIRQGILDHLWDDERTFFYHVFREDNPNYELLDTREEIGFYPWRFGVPDPQEPKYALAWEHLFDPQGFNSTYGPTTCEQRSVWFDGNQTALCCWWNGNSWPYSTGMVINSLAAQLRDYGTTNIVNVNTFLEVLHKYAETQYKNDKPFVAECHSPYRKLWVVIHNNVLGDLIGIVPQPDNTFVINPLIPSTWPYFIVENLMYHGHNITVLYDKDGSKYNTTAGMKIFLNGELAASQPQLGIMTLDIPPPIVDETYARKKIENYAANANGFGYPMVDSSFTSAWASWIGLSVDFGPGRVKTVDQVKLYVYSDVVTEEGEVDCPTNVTVEILSSTGNWALAQNQVSTPSVCIPNDVLTIHFDPVQTQKVRVVFARNQEENWFVGITELEIWAPWPQVSEEGIYEAEDGFLTNAKIGASETASSGSYVGEIDAEDASVEVAGIWVDESKEYEVRVYYSNGMEEQATMNVTTNNVNRQVVTFPPTVNGWGNFDSNTFVSLRIPLQRGNNAIIFKHGSYYAELDKIMVVF
;
A
#
# COMPACT_ATOMS: atom_id res chain seq x y z
N MET A 1 13.74 0.05 5.65
CA MET A 1 14.86 0.75 4.96
C MET A 1 15.69 -0.16 4.08
N TYR A 2 16.57 -1.03 4.59
CA TYR A 2 17.42 -1.91 3.77
C TYR A 2 16.65 -2.69 2.69
N ALA A 3 15.58 -3.39 3.11
CA ALA A 3 14.69 -4.11 2.19
C ALA A 3 14.09 -3.20 1.10
N ASN A 4 13.59 -2.02 1.47
CA ASN A 4 13.05 -1.04 0.53
C ASN A 4 14.11 -0.63 -0.52
N ALA A 5 15.37 -0.43 -0.09
CA ALA A 5 16.45 -0.06 -0.99
C ALA A 5 16.80 -1.18 -1.99
N ILE A 6 16.84 -2.44 -1.54
CA ILE A 6 17.00 -3.61 -2.41
C ILE A 6 15.80 -3.77 -3.36
N THR A 7 14.58 -3.53 -2.89
CA THR A 7 13.39 -3.61 -3.76
C THR A 7 13.41 -2.52 -4.83
N ILE A 8 13.75 -1.27 -4.47
CA ILE A 8 13.91 -0.17 -5.43
C ILE A 8 15.00 -0.49 -6.43
N SER A 9 16.18 -0.97 -6.00
CA SER A 9 17.26 -1.27 -6.93
C SER A 9 16.94 -2.44 -7.86
N LYS A 10 16.29 -3.50 -7.37
CA LYS A 10 15.79 -4.60 -8.22
C LYS A 10 14.78 -4.11 -9.26
N ILE A 11 13.80 -3.30 -8.86
CA ILE A 11 12.80 -2.72 -9.79
C ILE A 11 13.49 -1.83 -10.83
N ALA A 12 14.41 -0.95 -10.41
CA ALA A 12 15.18 -0.11 -11.32
C ALA A 12 16.02 -0.96 -12.29
N ARG A 13 16.69 -2.02 -11.80
CA ARG A 13 17.53 -2.92 -12.60
C ARG A 13 16.72 -3.70 -13.65
N ILE A 14 15.50 -4.13 -13.31
CA ILE A 14 14.55 -4.75 -14.27
C ILE A 14 14.17 -3.77 -15.40
N ASN A 15 14.07 -2.47 -15.08
CA ASN A 15 13.76 -1.42 -16.05
C ASN A 15 15.01 -0.81 -16.74
N ASN A 16 16.21 -1.34 -16.47
CA ASN A 16 17.50 -0.80 -16.93
C ASN A 16 17.79 0.66 -16.49
N ASP A 17 17.22 1.09 -15.37
CA ASP A 17 17.36 2.45 -14.83
C ASP A 17 18.62 2.59 -13.95
N GLN A 18 19.33 3.72 -14.08
CA GLN A 18 20.57 4.01 -13.35
C GLN A 18 20.37 4.15 -11.83
N THR A 19 19.14 4.42 -11.39
CA THR A 19 18.71 4.41 -9.99
C THR A 19 19.06 3.11 -9.27
N ALA A 20 19.21 2.00 -10.01
CA ALA A 20 19.63 0.71 -9.46
C ALA A 20 20.98 0.78 -8.71
N GLU A 21 21.96 1.48 -9.28
CA GLU A 21 23.32 1.55 -8.73
C GLU A 21 23.38 2.44 -7.48
N GLU A 22 22.61 3.53 -7.46
CA GLU A 22 22.46 4.37 -6.28
C GLU A 22 21.80 3.61 -5.13
N PHE A 23 20.72 2.87 -5.40
CA PHE A 23 20.00 2.14 -4.35
C PHE A 23 20.69 0.84 -3.93
N GLU A 24 21.49 0.19 -4.78
CA GLU A 24 22.45 -0.84 -4.39
C GLU A 24 23.51 -0.28 -3.43
N GLY A 25 24.10 0.89 -3.73
CA GLY A 25 25.03 1.58 -2.84
C GLY A 25 24.42 1.96 -1.49
N ARG A 26 23.20 2.51 -1.50
CA ARG A 26 22.42 2.80 -0.28
C ARG A 26 22.11 1.51 0.51
N ALA A 27 21.71 0.43 -0.16
CA ALA A 27 21.44 -0.85 0.49
C ALA A 27 22.71 -1.42 1.16
N ALA A 28 23.85 -1.40 0.47
CA ALA A 28 25.13 -1.85 1.03
C ALA A 28 25.54 -1.03 2.27
N ALA A 29 25.41 0.30 2.21
CA ALA A 29 25.70 1.18 3.35
C ALA A 29 24.78 0.92 4.55
N ILE A 30 23.47 0.71 4.32
CA ILE A 30 22.52 0.39 5.40
C ILE A 30 22.80 -1.01 5.97
N ARG A 31 23.14 -2.01 5.14
CA ARG A 31 23.55 -3.36 5.60
C ARG A 31 24.75 -3.25 6.52
N GLN A 32 25.79 -2.55 6.07
CA GLN A 32 27.02 -2.39 6.85
C GLN A 32 26.75 -1.68 8.18
N GLY A 33 25.95 -0.60 8.19
CA GLY A 33 25.56 0.07 9.42
C GLY A 33 24.77 -0.80 10.41
N ILE A 34 23.98 -1.76 9.93
CA ILE A 34 23.32 -2.75 10.82
C ILE A 34 24.36 -3.71 11.42
N LEU A 35 25.30 -4.19 10.63
CA LEU A 35 26.33 -5.14 11.09
C LEU A 35 27.36 -4.47 12.02
N ASP A 36 27.75 -3.22 11.75
CA ASP A 36 28.79 -2.49 12.52
C ASP A 36 28.27 -1.86 13.82
N HIS A 37 26.97 -1.52 13.90
CA HIS A 37 26.42 -0.77 15.03
C HIS A 37 25.33 -1.50 15.81
N LEU A 38 24.65 -2.49 15.24
CA LEU A 38 23.54 -3.19 15.93
C LEU A 38 23.93 -4.59 16.40
N TRP A 39 24.94 -5.24 15.81
CA TRP A 39 25.40 -6.56 16.26
C TRP A 39 26.35 -6.46 17.47
N ASP A 40 26.15 -7.33 18.45
CA ASP A 40 27.04 -7.51 19.59
C ASP A 40 27.68 -8.91 19.55
N ASP A 41 29.01 -8.96 19.39
CA ASP A 41 29.78 -10.22 19.31
C ASP A 41 29.95 -10.93 20.68
N GLU A 42 29.80 -10.24 21.82
CA GLU A 42 29.87 -10.85 23.15
C GLU A 42 28.49 -11.36 23.62
N ARG A 43 27.43 -10.59 23.34
CA ARG A 43 26.04 -10.90 23.69
C ARG A 43 25.28 -11.65 22.59
N THR A 44 25.94 -11.90 21.46
CA THR A 44 25.49 -12.72 20.31
C THR A 44 24.11 -12.35 19.77
N PHE A 45 23.82 -11.06 19.63
CA PHE A 45 22.50 -10.59 19.24
C PHE A 45 22.51 -9.24 18.50
N PHE A 46 21.44 -8.94 17.76
CA PHE A 46 21.18 -7.61 17.21
C PHE A 46 20.36 -6.77 18.20
N TYR A 47 20.95 -5.70 18.70
CA TYR A 47 20.34 -4.76 19.64
C TYR A 47 19.90 -3.47 18.94
N HIS A 48 18.90 -2.80 19.53
CA HIS A 48 18.53 -1.44 19.16
C HIS A 48 19.53 -0.43 19.76
N VAL A 49 19.85 0.60 18.99
CA VAL A 49 20.56 1.81 19.46
C VAL A 49 19.53 2.95 19.52
N PHE A 50 19.21 3.39 20.73
CA PHE A 50 18.33 4.55 20.91
C PHE A 50 18.99 5.82 20.36
N ARG A 51 18.22 6.69 19.69
CA ARG A 51 18.76 7.83 18.91
C ARG A 51 19.02 9.08 19.74
N GLU A 52 18.17 9.38 20.71
CA GLU A 52 18.19 10.65 21.44
C GLU A 52 19.16 10.55 22.63
N ASP A 53 19.92 11.62 22.89
CA ASP A 53 20.93 11.73 23.96
C ASP A 53 21.98 10.58 24.05
N ASN A 54 22.16 9.82 22.96
CA ASN A 54 23.10 8.70 22.85
C ASN A 54 24.24 9.00 21.85
N PRO A 55 25.19 9.89 22.17
CA PRO A 55 26.25 10.32 21.23
C PRO A 55 27.30 9.23 20.92
N ASN A 56 27.30 8.14 21.69
CA ASN A 56 28.25 7.04 21.56
C ASN A 56 27.69 5.86 20.74
N TYR A 57 26.40 5.90 20.35
CA TYR A 57 25.66 4.78 19.76
C TYR A 57 25.66 3.52 20.65
N GLU A 58 25.55 3.70 21.98
CA GLU A 58 25.48 2.61 22.94
C GLU A 58 24.22 1.75 22.69
N LEU A 59 24.42 0.43 22.64
CA LEU A 59 23.36 -0.57 22.51
C LEU A 59 22.52 -0.64 23.80
N LEU A 60 21.22 -0.92 23.67
CA LEU A 60 20.38 -1.24 24.82
C LEU A 60 20.89 -2.50 25.57
N ASP A 61 20.57 -2.60 26.85
CA ASP A 61 20.89 -3.76 27.69
C ASP A 61 20.10 -5.02 27.29
N THR A 62 18.87 -4.79 26.85
CA THR A 62 17.78 -5.76 26.66
C THR A 62 17.65 -6.18 25.20
N ARG A 63 17.52 -7.49 24.97
CA ARG A 63 17.16 -8.05 23.66
C ARG A 63 15.67 -7.90 23.39
N GLU A 64 15.35 -7.35 22.23
CA GLU A 64 13.99 -7.22 21.68
C GLU A 64 13.82 -8.17 20.47
N GLU A 65 12.60 -8.67 20.24
CA GLU A 65 12.28 -9.65 19.19
C GLU A 65 12.61 -9.14 17.76
N ILE A 66 12.64 -7.82 17.58
CA ILE A 66 13.09 -7.15 16.36
C ILE A 66 14.52 -7.52 15.95
N GLY A 67 15.36 -7.98 16.90
CA GLY A 67 16.72 -8.46 16.63
C GLY A 67 16.77 -9.71 15.74
N PHE A 68 15.66 -10.44 15.55
CA PHE A 68 15.56 -11.56 14.60
C PHE A 68 15.19 -11.13 13.18
N TYR A 69 14.67 -9.91 12.98
CA TYR A 69 14.21 -9.44 11.66
C TYR A 69 15.31 -9.35 10.57
N PRO A 70 16.61 -9.12 10.87
CA PRO A 70 17.66 -9.02 9.85
C PRO A 70 17.74 -10.20 8.87
N TRP A 71 17.42 -11.42 9.31
CA TRP A 71 17.46 -12.63 8.48
C TRP A 71 16.48 -12.58 7.31
N ARG A 72 15.22 -12.16 7.56
CA ARG A 72 14.14 -12.08 6.55
C ARG A 72 14.55 -11.26 5.32
N PHE A 73 15.44 -10.29 5.50
CA PHE A 73 15.80 -9.33 4.46
C PHE A 73 17.16 -9.56 3.81
N GLY A 74 17.91 -10.59 4.21
CA GLY A 74 19.26 -10.83 3.69
C GLY A 74 20.32 -9.92 4.30
N VAL A 75 20.25 -9.60 5.61
CA VAL A 75 21.24 -8.72 6.27
C VAL A 75 22.51 -9.48 6.71
N PRO A 76 22.46 -10.57 7.51
CA PRO A 76 23.67 -11.36 7.79
C PRO A 76 24.30 -11.92 6.51
N ASP A 77 25.53 -12.42 6.60
CA ASP A 77 26.12 -13.21 5.52
C ASP A 77 25.93 -14.72 5.78
N PRO A 78 25.43 -15.52 4.83
CA PRO A 78 25.39 -16.98 4.96
C PRO A 78 26.76 -17.63 5.23
N GLN A 79 27.87 -16.96 4.92
CA GLN A 79 29.23 -17.43 5.21
C GLN A 79 29.71 -17.06 6.63
N GLU A 80 28.98 -16.24 7.39
CA GLU A 80 29.29 -15.85 8.76
C GLU A 80 28.36 -16.53 9.78
N PRO A 81 28.65 -17.78 10.21
CA PRO A 81 27.79 -18.52 11.12
C PRO A 81 27.66 -17.90 12.53
N LYS A 82 28.47 -16.88 12.86
CA LYS A 82 28.42 -16.18 14.16
C LYS A 82 27.05 -15.57 14.44
N TYR A 83 26.37 -15.05 13.40
CA TYR A 83 25.06 -14.41 13.56
C TYR A 83 24.01 -15.42 14.04
N ALA A 84 24.07 -16.67 13.57
CA ALA A 84 23.10 -17.71 13.88
C ALA A 84 23.09 -18.14 15.36
N LEU A 85 24.07 -17.70 16.17
CA LEU A 85 24.05 -17.84 17.63
C LEU A 85 22.88 -17.07 18.27
N ALA A 86 22.39 -16.00 17.63
CA ALA A 86 21.24 -15.23 18.13
C ALA A 86 19.99 -16.08 18.36
N TRP A 87 19.80 -17.14 17.55
CA TRP A 87 18.69 -18.06 17.67
C TRP A 87 18.68 -18.85 18.99
N GLU A 88 19.80 -18.96 19.72
CA GLU A 88 19.83 -19.52 21.08
C GLU A 88 18.85 -18.77 22.00
N HIS A 89 18.82 -17.44 21.91
CA HIS A 89 17.94 -16.60 22.73
C HIS A 89 16.46 -16.76 22.38
N LEU A 90 16.11 -17.18 21.15
CA LEU A 90 14.72 -17.42 20.76
C LEU A 90 14.11 -18.61 21.50
N PHE A 91 14.91 -19.67 21.70
CA PHE A 91 14.46 -20.94 22.28
C PHE A 91 14.79 -21.10 23.77
N ASP A 92 15.59 -20.20 24.37
CA ASP A 92 15.81 -20.11 25.81
C ASP A 92 14.54 -19.63 26.57
N PRO A 93 14.04 -20.37 27.58
CA PRO A 93 12.94 -19.94 28.48
C PRO A 93 13.23 -18.70 29.34
N GLN A 94 14.45 -18.17 29.34
CA GLN A 94 14.81 -16.86 29.91
C GLN A 94 15.16 -15.84 28.82
N GLY A 95 15.29 -16.27 27.58
CA GLY A 95 15.19 -15.41 26.41
C GLY A 95 13.72 -15.23 26.04
N PHE A 96 13.36 -15.53 24.80
CA PHE A 96 12.02 -15.24 24.28
C PHE A 96 11.03 -16.41 24.40
N ASN A 97 11.47 -17.63 24.71
CA ASN A 97 10.61 -18.81 24.62
C ASN A 97 9.55 -18.86 25.72
N SER A 98 8.28 -18.72 25.36
CA SER A 98 7.15 -18.86 26.29
C SER A 98 6.13 -19.91 25.82
N THR A 99 5.08 -20.12 26.61
CA THR A 99 4.03 -21.12 26.33
C THR A 99 3.31 -20.84 25.02
N TYR A 100 2.99 -19.56 24.75
CA TYR A 100 2.14 -19.18 23.62
C TYR A 100 2.88 -18.46 22.48
N GLY A 101 4.16 -18.11 22.64
CA GLY A 101 4.94 -17.54 21.55
C GLY A 101 6.37 -17.12 21.95
N PRO A 102 7.14 -16.54 21.01
CA PRO A 102 8.23 -15.65 21.38
C PRO A 102 7.67 -14.40 22.06
N THR A 103 8.29 -13.95 23.16
CA THR A 103 7.98 -12.64 23.75
C THR A 103 8.60 -11.51 22.92
N THR A 104 8.05 -10.30 22.98
CA THR A 104 8.64 -9.11 22.32
C THR A 104 9.94 -8.62 22.96
N CYS A 105 10.14 -8.94 24.24
CA CYS A 105 11.30 -8.60 25.07
C CYS A 105 11.79 -9.85 25.80
N GLU A 106 13.10 -10.02 26.00
CA GLU A 106 13.64 -11.19 26.69
C GLU A 106 13.18 -11.28 28.16
N GLN A 107 12.72 -12.47 28.59
CA GLN A 107 12.12 -12.69 29.91
C GLN A 107 13.08 -12.47 31.09
N ARG A 108 14.40 -12.41 30.82
CA ARG A 108 15.46 -12.06 31.76
C ARG A 108 15.66 -10.56 31.98
N SER A 109 15.01 -9.68 31.19
CA SER A 109 15.14 -8.23 31.33
C SER A 109 14.39 -7.69 32.56
N VAL A 110 14.94 -6.65 33.20
CA VAL A 110 14.25 -5.90 34.25
C VAL A 110 13.07 -5.08 33.74
N TRP A 111 12.99 -4.88 32.42
CA TRP A 111 11.91 -4.16 31.73
C TRP A 111 10.81 -5.09 31.20
N PHE A 112 10.94 -6.41 31.40
CA PHE A 112 9.99 -7.39 30.89
C PHE A 112 8.62 -7.34 31.62
N ASP A 113 7.53 -7.17 30.86
CA ASP A 113 6.17 -7.41 31.35
C ASP A 113 5.35 -8.27 30.37
N GLY A 114 5.16 -9.55 30.73
CA GLY A 114 4.26 -10.50 30.07
C GLY A 114 2.90 -10.66 30.77
N ASN A 115 2.57 -9.84 31.76
CA ASN A 115 1.31 -9.88 32.51
C ASN A 115 0.20 -9.06 31.83
N GLN A 116 -0.03 -9.34 30.54
CA GLN A 116 -1.11 -8.81 29.71
C GLN A 116 -2.39 -8.54 30.51
N THR A 117 -2.83 -7.28 30.52
CA THR A 117 -4.14 -6.89 31.06
C THR A 117 -5.15 -6.68 29.94
N ALA A 118 -6.39 -6.34 30.27
CA ALA A 118 -7.41 -5.96 29.29
C ALA A 118 -7.20 -4.54 28.71
N LEU A 119 -6.16 -3.82 29.15
CA LEU A 119 -5.81 -2.48 28.68
C LEU A 119 -4.36 -2.43 28.19
N CYS A 120 -4.16 -1.66 27.12
CA CYS A 120 -2.89 -1.20 26.54
C CYS A 120 -2.06 -2.16 25.67
N CYS A 121 -1.49 -1.55 24.62
CA CYS A 121 -0.70 -2.13 23.54
C CYS A 121 0.81 -2.15 23.90
N TRP A 122 1.22 -3.00 24.86
CA TRP A 122 2.58 -3.02 25.38
C TRP A 122 3.53 -4.03 24.69
N TRP A 123 4.66 -3.52 24.19
CA TRP A 123 5.70 -4.22 23.41
C TRP A 123 6.92 -4.66 24.25
N ASN A 124 6.87 -4.55 25.56
CA ASN A 124 7.97 -4.91 26.47
C ASN A 124 7.84 -6.31 27.08
N GLY A 125 7.17 -7.27 26.41
CA GLY A 125 7.13 -8.65 26.91
C GLY A 125 5.95 -9.50 26.45
N ASN A 126 4.84 -8.90 26.01
CA ASN A 126 3.74 -9.67 25.42
C ASN A 126 4.16 -10.28 24.07
N SER A 127 3.43 -11.28 23.56
CA SER A 127 3.73 -11.92 22.26
C SER A 127 2.78 -11.36 21.20
N TRP A 128 3.32 -10.94 20.06
CA TRP A 128 2.61 -10.13 19.07
C TRP A 128 2.56 -10.82 17.71
N PRO A 129 1.40 -11.28 17.20
CA PRO A 129 1.29 -11.90 15.88
C PRO A 129 1.89 -11.14 14.68
N TYR A 130 2.05 -9.81 14.75
CA TYR A 130 2.89 -9.05 13.81
C TYR A 130 4.37 -9.46 13.90
N SER A 131 4.92 -9.38 15.12
CA SER A 131 6.32 -9.61 15.47
C SER A 131 6.72 -11.08 15.35
N THR A 132 5.91 -11.98 15.94
CA THR A 132 6.03 -13.43 15.78
C THR A 132 5.92 -13.84 14.30
N GLY A 133 5.10 -13.15 13.50
CA GLY A 133 5.04 -13.33 12.06
C GLY A 133 6.34 -12.97 11.32
N MET A 134 7.00 -11.88 11.74
CA MET A 134 8.34 -11.50 11.27
C MET A 134 9.41 -12.52 11.71
N VAL A 135 9.33 -13.05 12.94
CA VAL A 135 10.24 -14.12 13.43
C VAL A 135 10.04 -15.42 12.64
N ILE A 136 8.80 -15.84 12.40
CA ILE A 136 8.50 -17.02 11.57
C ILE A 136 9.08 -16.87 10.16
N ASN A 137 8.93 -15.69 9.55
CA ASN A 137 9.57 -15.37 8.26
C ASN A 137 11.10 -15.41 8.34
N SER A 138 11.67 -14.95 9.45
CA SER A 138 13.13 -14.88 9.67
C SER A 138 13.74 -16.26 9.93
N LEU A 139 13.02 -17.14 10.64
CA LEU A 139 13.33 -18.57 10.75
C LEU A 139 13.21 -19.27 9.39
N ALA A 140 12.16 -18.97 8.62
CA ALA A 140 11.99 -19.51 7.28
C ALA A 140 13.10 -19.04 6.32
N ALA A 141 13.60 -17.80 6.46
CA ALA A 141 14.80 -17.33 5.77
C ALA A 141 16.06 -18.06 6.25
N GLN A 142 16.30 -18.18 7.57
CA GLN A 142 17.40 -18.98 8.12
C GLN A 142 17.44 -20.40 7.53
N LEU A 143 16.29 -21.09 7.44
CA LEU A 143 16.20 -22.43 6.85
C LEU A 143 16.47 -22.47 5.34
N ARG A 144 15.94 -21.50 4.58
CA ARG A 144 16.00 -21.48 3.11
C ARG A 144 17.34 -20.95 2.57
N ASP A 145 17.88 -19.91 3.19
CA ASP A 145 18.94 -19.06 2.61
C ASP A 145 20.27 -19.15 3.37
N TYR A 146 20.24 -19.54 4.65
CA TYR A 146 21.42 -19.63 5.53
C TYR A 146 21.67 -21.08 6.05
N GLY A 147 20.76 -22.01 5.77
CA GLY A 147 20.84 -23.42 6.16
C GLY A 147 20.36 -23.76 7.57
N THR A 148 20.13 -25.05 7.81
CA THR A 148 19.72 -25.59 9.11
C THR A 148 20.85 -25.57 10.14
N THR A 149 20.56 -25.20 11.38
CA THR A 149 21.47 -25.36 12.53
C THR A 149 20.96 -26.43 13.51
N ASN A 150 21.74 -26.73 14.55
CA ASN A 150 21.32 -27.62 15.64
C ASN A 150 20.04 -27.12 16.34
N ILE A 151 19.77 -25.81 16.28
CA ILE A 151 18.66 -25.13 16.97
C ILE A 151 17.55 -24.77 15.97
N VAL A 152 17.91 -24.19 14.82
CA VAL A 152 16.93 -23.81 13.77
C VAL A 152 16.88 -24.91 12.70
N ASN A 153 15.83 -25.71 12.78
CA ASN A 153 15.49 -26.77 11.84
C ASN A 153 13.97 -26.78 11.61
N VAL A 154 13.48 -27.61 10.68
CA VAL A 154 12.05 -27.65 10.32
C VAL A 154 11.16 -27.90 11.55
N ASN A 155 11.59 -28.71 12.53
CA ASN A 155 10.77 -28.99 13.71
C ASN A 155 10.62 -27.78 14.64
N THR A 156 11.67 -26.97 14.81
CA THR A 156 11.64 -25.79 15.69
C THR A 156 11.00 -24.57 15.01
N PHE A 157 11.10 -24.45 13.68
CA PHE A 157 10.24 -23.57 12.90
C PHE A 157 8.74 -23.92 13.09
N LEU A 158 8.40 -25.21 13.01
CA LEU A 158 7.03 -25.68 13.23
C LEU A 158 6.57 -25.55 14.68
N GLU A 159 7.46 -25.62 15.68
CA GLU A 159 7.11 -25.33 17.08
C GLU A 159 6.61 -23.89 17.23
N VAL A 160 7.34 -22.92 16.67
CA VAL A 160 6.95 -21.50 16.70
C VAL A 160 5.68 -21.27 15.87
N LEU A 161 5.57 -21.89 14.69
CA LEU A 161 4.37 -21.79 13.84
C LEU A 161 3.14 -22.44 14.50
N HIS A 162 3.29 -23.54 15.24
CA HIS A 162 2.20 -24.17 15.97
C HIS A 162 1.75 -23.35 17.19
N LYS A 163 2.68 -22.73 17.94
CA LYS A 163 2.33 -21.74 18.99
C LYS A 163 1.52 -20.58 18.39
N TYR A 164 2.02 -19.98 17.31
CA TYR A 164 1.35 -18.92 16.56
C TYR A 164 -0.03 -19.33 16.01
N ALA A 165 -0.18 -20.56 15.53
CA ALA A 165 -1.46 -21.08 15.08
C ALA A 165 -2.43 -21.33 16.24
N GLU A 166 -1.98 -21.84 17.38
CA GLU A 166 -2.83 -22.03 18.57
C GLU A 166 -3.30 -20.69 19.15
N THR A 167 -2.47 -19.64 19.08
CA THR A 167 -2.88 -18.29 19.53
C THR A 167 -3.85 -17.61 18.59
N GLN A 168 -4.14 -18.19 17.42
CA GLN A 168 -5.24 -17.77 16.54
C GLN A 168 -6.59 -18.45 16.88
N TYR A 169 -6.78 -18.95 18.10
CA TYR A 169 -8.06 -19.53 18.57
C TYR A 169 -8.50 -19.03 19.94
N LYS A 170 -9.68 -18.39 20.01
CA LYS A 170 -10.35 -17.94 21.25
C LYS A 170 -11.62 -18.75 21.46
N ASN A 171 -11.70 -19.46 22.59
CA ASN A 171 -12.80 -20.40 22.90
C ASN A 171 -13.03 -21.42 21.77
N ASP A 172 -11.95 -22.03 21.29
CA ASP A 172 -11.88 -23.02 20.20
C ASP A 172 -12.45 -22.56 18.84
N LYS A 173 -12.68 -21.25 18.66
CA LYS A 173 -13.04 -20.61 17.40
C LYS A 173 -11.85 -19.80 16.85
N PRO A 174 -11.63 -19.76 15.52
CA PRO A 174 -10.62 -18.89 14.91
C PRO A 174 -10.80 -17.43 15.35
N PHE A 175 -9.72 -16.82 15.85
CA PHE A 175 -9.68 -15.46 16.38
C PHE A 175 -8.21 -14.98 16.38
N VAL A 176 -7.89 -13.99 15.55
CA VAL A 176 -6.50 -13.53 15.32
C VAL A 176 -6.21 -12.27 16.13
N ALA A 177 -4.98 -12.08 16.60
CA ALA A 177 -4.63 -11.06 17.61
C ALA A 177 -3.59 -10.00 17.19
N GLU A 178 -3.60 -8.85 17.89
CA GLU A 178 -2.56 -7.80 17.91
C GLU A 178 -1.38 -8.31 18.75
N CYS A 179 -1.76 -8.74 19.97
CA CYS A 179 -0.94 -9.33 21.00
C CYS A 179 -1.76 -10.36 21.79
N HIS A 180 -1.04 -11.25 22.46
CA HIS A 180 -1.59 -12.15 23.46
C HIS A 180 -0.61 -12.31 24.63
N SER A 181 -1.11 -12.79 25.77
CA SER A 181 -0.21 -13.12 26.88
C SER A 181 0.72 -14.27 26.47
N PRO A 182 2.03 -14.20 26.78
CA PRO A 182 2.97 -15.29 26.56
C PRO A 182 2.66 -16.53 27.42
N TYR A 183 1.91 -16.33 28.52
CA TYR A 183 1.63 -17.35 29.53
C TYR A 183 0.17 -17.83 29.58
N ARG A 184 -0.77 -17.10 28.95
CA ARG A 184 -2.21 -17.31 29.11
C ARG A 184 -2.98 -17.09 27.80
N LYS A 185 -4.12 -17.77 27.67
CA LYS A 185 -5.09 -17.57 26.59
C LYS A 185 -5.90 -16.28 26.80
N LEU A 186 -5.34 -15.15 26.35
CA LEU A 186 -5.85 -13.78 26.48
C LEU A 186 -5.33 -12.91 25.31
N TRP A 187 -6.17 -12.08 24.66
CA TRP A 187 -5.92 -11.55 23.30
C TRP A 187 -6.50 -10.16 22.96
N VAL A 188 -5.92 -9.49 21.94
CA VAL A 188 -6.48 -8.35 21.15
C VAL A 188 -6.66 -8.74 19.64
N VAL A 189 -6.35 -7.91 18.61
CA VAL A 189 -6.63 -8.07 17.14
C VAL A 189 -5.67 -7.20 16.25
N ILE A 190 -4.98 -7.58 15.14
CA ILE A 190 -4.94 -8.74 14.19
C ILE A 190 -3.58 -8.81 13.39
N HIS A 191 -2.99 -9.98 13.03
CA HIS A 191 -2.12 -10.17 11.81
C HIS A 191 -1.85 -11.65 11.39
N ASN A 192 -1.44 -11.96 10.12
CA ASN A 192 -1.41 -13.34 9.55
C ASN A 192 -0.25 -13.67 8.54
N ASN A 193 0.24 -14.93 8.45
CA ASN A 193 1.31 -15.39 7.51
C ASN A 193 1.27 -16.93 7.20
N VAL A 194 0.75 -17.38 6.04
CA VAL A 194 0.71 -18.84 5.67
C VAL A 194 1.37 -19.20 4.33
N LEU A 195 1.02 -18.51 3.24
CA LEU A 195 1.34 -18.96 1.87
C LEU A 195 2.84 -18.83 1.50
N GLY A 196 3.50 -17.75 1.91
CA GLY A 196 4.91 -17.48 1.56
C GLY A 196 5.93 -18.30 2.36
N ASP A 197 5.54 -18.83 3.54
CA ASP A 197 6.49 -19.41 4.49
C ASP A 197 6.31 -20.92 4.67
N LEU A 198 5.12 -21.37 5.08
CA LEU A 198 4.85 -22.80 5.29
C LEU A 198 4.75 -23.56 3.97
N ILE A 199 3.88 -23.07 3.07
CA ILE A 199 3.76 -23.59 1.71
C ILE A 199 4.99 -23.18 0.87
N GLY A 200 5.61 -22.05 1.20
CA GLY A 200 6.89 -21.64 0.65
C GLY A 200 6.82 -21.09 -0.77
N ILE A 201 5.71 -20.52 -1.19
CA ILE A 201 5.59 -19.85 -2.50
C ILE A 201 6.53 -18.63 -2.52
N VAL A 202 7.45 -18.56 -3.48
CA VAL A 202 8.43 -17.48 -3.61
C VAL A 202 8.13 -16.66 -4.87
N PRO A 203 7.56 -15.45 -4.74
CA PRO A 203 7.33 -14.56 -5.88
C PRO A 203 8.63 -14.22 -6.63
N GLN A 204 8.59 -14.31 -7.95
CA GLN A 204 9.71 -13.99 -8.85
C GLN A 204 9.37 -12.76 -9.71
N PRO A 205 10.36 -11.99 -10.16
CA PRO A 205 10.13 -10.86 -11.07
C PRO A 205 10.02 -11.26 -12.55
N ASP A 206 10.23 -12.55 -12.87
CA ASP A 206 10.34 -13.06 -14.24
C ASP A 206 9.24 -14.09 -14.56
N ASN A 207 9.42 -14.82 -15.66
CA ASN A 207 8.48 -15.84 -16.12
C ASN A 207 8.72 -17.20 -15.44
N THR A 208 9.06 -17.22 -14.14
CA THR A 208 9.17 -18.46 -13.36
C THR A 208 8.26 -18.45 -12.13
N PHE A 209 7.80 -19.64 -11.74
CA PHE A 209 7.12 -19.89 -10.47
C PHE A 209 8.03 -20.77 -9.61
N VAL A 210 8.34 -20.31 -8.39
CA VAL A 210 9.20 -21.03 -7.44
C VAL A 210 8.42 -21.34 -6.16
N ILE A 211 8.58 -22.57 -5.67
CA ILE A 211 8.04 -23.01 -4.38
C ILE A 211 9.08 -23.82 -3.61
N ASN A 212 9.31 -23.47 -2.34
CA ASN A 212 10.29 -24.09 -1.45
C ASN A 212 9.63 -24.42 -0.09
N PRO A 213 8.88 -25.54 0.00
CA PRO A 213 7.94 -25.81 1.09
C PRO A 213 8.61 -26.26 2.39
N LEU A 214 8.27 -25.62 3.51
CA LEU A 214 8.79 -25.94 4.86
C LEU A 214 7.87 -26.91 5.62
N ILE A 215 7.34 -27.91 4.90
CA ILE A 215 6.35 -28.88 5.38
C ILE A 215 7.07 -30.07 6.06
N PRO A 216 6.61 -30.56 7.23
CA PRO A 216 7.25 -31.69 7.90
C PRO A 216 6.99 -33.02 7.20
N SER A 217 7.92 -33.96 7.35
CA SER A 217 7.82 -35.34 6.84
C SER A 217 6.66 -36.16 7.44
N THR A 218 6.05 -35.67 8.52
CA THR A 218 4.85 -36.20 9.18
C THR A 218 3.55 -35.83 8.47
N TRP A 219 3.51 -34.73 7.70
CA TRP A 219 2.32 -34.36 6.94
C TRP A 219 2.19 -35.29 5.71
N PRO A 220 1.06 -35.99 5.54
CA PRO A 220 0.87 -36.90 4.41
C PRO A 220 0.48 -36.18 3.12
N TYR A 221 -0.07 -34.96 3.20
CA TYR A 221 -0.53 -34.20 2.04
C TYR A 221 -0.70 -32.71 2.36
N PHE A 222 -0.68 -31.87 1.31
CA PHE A 222 -1.25 -30.52 1.31
C PHE A 222 -1.70 -30.12 -0.10
N ILE A 223 -2.53 -29.08 -0.21
CA ILE A 223 -2.91 -28.45 -1.48
C ILE A 223 -3.11 -26.94 -1.32
N VAL A 224 -2.76 -26.19 -2.36
CA VAL A 224 -3.17 -24.81 -2.61
C VAL A 224 -3.73 -24.75 -4.03
N GLU A 225 -4.96 -24.27 -4.17
CA GLU A 225 -5.68 -24.11 -5.44
C GLU A 225 -6.07 -22.64 -5.64
N ASN A 226 -6.31 -22.23 -6.89
CA ASN A 226 -6.74 -20.86 -7.24
C ASN A 226 -5.74 -19.76 -6.86
N LEU A 227 -4.44 -20.08 -6.86
CA LEU A 227 -3.38 -19.09 -6.67
C LEU A 227 -3.15 -18.34 -7.99
N MET A 228 -3.69 -17.13 -8.09
CA MET A 228 -3.40 -16.26 -9.23
C MET A 228 -1.95 -15.74 -9.15
N TYR A 229 -1.15 -16.08 -10.16
CA TYR A 229 0.26 -15.74 -10.28
C TYR A 229 0.56 -15.28 -11.70
N HIS A 230 0.98 -14.02 -11.88
CA HIS A 230 1.25 -13.40 -13.19
C HIS A 230 0.09 -13.54 -14.20
N GLY A 231 -1.16 -13.49 -13.71
CA GLY A 231 -2.36 -13.66 -14.55
C GLY A 231 -2.74 -15.11 -14.88
N HIS A 232 -1.96 -16.09 -14.44
CA HIS A 232 -2.26 -17.52 -14.55
C HIS A 232 -2.80 -18.09 -13.24
N ASN A 233 -3.60 -19.15 -13.32
CA ASN A 233 -4.01 -19.91 -12.13
C ASN A 233 -3.00 -21.03 -11.85
N ILE A 234 -2.43 -21.05 -10.66
CA ILE A 234 -1.53 -22.10 -10.17
C ILE A 234 -2.25 -22.96 -9.12
N THR A 235 -2.11 -24.28 -9.24
CA THR A 235 -2.41 -25.23 -8.17
C THR A 235 -1.15 -26.00 -7.81
N VAL A 236 -0.79 -26.04 -6.53
CA VAL A 236 0.29 -26.88 -6.01
C VAL A 236 -0.30 -27.90 -5.04
N LEU A 237 0.01 -29.18 -5.25
CA LEU A 237 -0.31 -30.22 -4.27
C LEU A 237 0.90 -31.11 -3.96
N TYR A 238 0.86 -31.73 -2.79
CA TYR A 238 1.72 -32.83 -2.40
C TYR A 238 0.85 -33.93 -1.81
N ASP A 239 1.07 -35.17 -2.27
CA ASP A 239 0.37 -36.35 -1.78
C ASP A 239 1.40 -37.48 -1.61
N LYS A 240 1.60 -37.95 -0.38
CA LYS A 240 2.68 -38.90 -0.05
C LYS A 240 2.46 -40.30 -0.64
N ASP A 241 1.21 -40.68 -0.89
CA ASP A 241 0.85 -41.96 -1.52
C ASP A 241 -0.09 -41.83 -2.73
N GLY A 242 -0.69 -40.65 -2.95
CA GLY A 242 -1.60 -40.36 -4.07
C GLY A 242 -3.09 -40.56 -3.74
N SER A 243 -3.40 -41.10 -2.56
CA SER A 243 -4.77 -41.48 -2.19
C SER A 243 -5.66 -40.31 -1.77
N LYS A 244 -5.08 -39.16 -1.36
CA LYS A 244 -5.87 -38.02 -0.87
C LYS A 244 -6.54 -37.25 -2.00
N TYR A 245 -5.80 -36.98 -3.08
CA TYR A 245 -6.28 -36.21 -4.23
C TYR A 245 -6.51 -37.07 -5.48
N ASN A 246 -6.56 -38.41 -5.33
CA ASN A 246 -6.77 -39.37 -6.41
C ASN A 246 -5.79 -39.16 -7.59
N THR A 247 -4.51 -39.05 -7.25
CA THR A 247 -3.40 -38.74 -8.17
C THR A 247 -2.24 -39.72 -7.95
N THR A 248 -1.12 -39.55 -8.63
CA THR A 248 0.10 -40.30 -8.28
C THR A 248 0.71 -39.75 -6.99
N ALA A 249 1.57 -40.50 -6.31
CA ALA A 249 2.37 -39.95 -5.22
C ALA A 249 3.28 -38.78 -5.67
N GLY A 250 3.80 -38.01 -4.71
CA GLY A 250 4.74 -36.91 -4.93
C GLY A 250 4.09 -35.53 -5.09
N MET A 251 4.94 -34.51 -5.19
CA MET A 251 4.57 -33.10 -5.34
C MET A 251 4.29 -32.74 -6.81
N LYS A 252 3.34 -31.84 -7.06
CA LYS A 252 2.85 -31.46 -8.40
C LYS A 252 2.52 -29.97 -8.45
N ILE A 253 2.77 -29.37 -9.61
CA ILE A 253 2.33 -28.01 -9.96
C ILE A 253 1.49 -28.11 -11.23
N PHE A 254 0.29 -27.56 -11.18
CA PHE A 254 -0.60 -27.37 -12.32
C PHE A 254 -0.65 -25.90 -12.69
N LEU A 255 -0.64 -25.63 -13.99
CA LEU A 255 -0.74 -24.30 -14.60
C LEU A 255 -2.02 -24.25 -15.42
N ASN A 256 -2.93 -23.33 -15.08
CA ASN A 256 -4.23 -23.15 -15.73
C ASN A 256 -5.07 -24.45 -15.81
N GLY A 257 -4.86 -25.37 -14.86
CA GLY A 257 -5.52 -26.68 -14.78
C GLY A 257 -4.75 -27.85 -15.39
N GLU A 258 -3.69 -27.61 -16.18
CA GLU A 258 -2.87 -28.67 -16.77
C GLU A 258 -1.64 -28.99 -15.91
N LEU A 259 -1.24 -30.26 -15.83
CA LEU A 259 -0.08 -30.69 -15.05
C LEU A 259 1.23 -30.22 -15.70
N ALA A 260 1.87 -29.22 -15.11
CA ALA A 260 3.05 -28.57 -15.66
C ALA A 260 4.38 -29.13 -15.11
N ALA A 261 4.42 -29.51 -13.83
CA ALA A 261 5.60 -30.13 -13.21
C ALA A 261 5.21 -31.15 -12.13
N SER A 262 6.07 -32.14 -11.90
CA SER A 262 5.94 -33.08 -10.77
C SER A 262 7.28 -33.65 -10.32
N GLN A 263 7.38 -34.02 -9.04
CA GLN A 263 8.55 -34.71 -8.47
C GLN A 263 8.14 -35.73 -7.40
N PRO A 264 8.90 -36.83 -7.20
CA PRO A 264 8.48 -37.94 -6.36
C PRO A 264 8.59 -37.68 -4.85
N GLN A 265 9.19 -36.56 -4.42
CA GLN A 265 9.41 -36.20 -3.01
C GLN A 265 8.99 -34.76 -2.77
N LEU A 266 8.81 -34.40 -1.50
CA LEU A 266 8.68 -33.01 -1.08
C LEU A 266 10.04 -32.29 -1.20
N GLY A 267 10.05 -31.07 -1.72
CA GLY A 267 11.25 -30.25 -1.86
C GLY A 267 11.00 -29.02 -2.73
N ILE A 268 12.06 -28.24 -3.00
CA ILE A 268 11.99 -27.09 -3.91
C ILE A 268 11.55 -27.51 -5.32
N MET A 269 10.78 -26.66 -5.99
CA MET A 269 10.46 -26.75 -7.41
C MET A 269 10.52 -25.36 -8.06
N THR A 270 11.01 -25.33 -9.30
CA THR A 270 10.91 -24.19 -10.21
C THR A 270 10.17 -24.65 -11.45
N LEU A 271 9.28 -23.80 -11.97
CA LEU A 271 8.51 -24.01 -13.19
C LEU A 271 8.61 -22.75 -14.07
N ASP A 272 9.03 -22.90 -15.32
CA ASP A 272 8.87 -21.86 -16.33
C ASP A 272 7.38 -21.70 -16.65
N ILE A 273 6.87 -20.46 -16.59
CA ILE A 273 5.49 -20.11 -16.92
C ILE A 273 5.44 -19.24 -18.18
N PRO A 274 4.28 -19.10 -18.85
CA PRO A 274 4.13 -18.15 -19.96
C PRO A 274 4.35 -16.70 -19.49
N PRO A 275 4.59 -15.75 -20.42
CA PRO A 275 4.60 -14.33 -20.11
C PRO A 275 3.30 -13.89 -19.41
N PRO A 276 3.34 -12.90 -18.50
CA PRO A 276 2.19 -12.53 -17.70
C PRO A 276 0.96 -12.16 -18.54
N ILE A 277 -0.20 -12.69 -18.18
CA ILE A 277 -1.47 -12.23 -18.76
C ILE A 277 -1.81 -10.89 -18.09
N VAL A 278 -1.34 -9.81 -18.71
CA VAL A 278 -1.72 -8.44 -18.37
C VAL A 278 -3.13 -8.19 -18.89
N ASP A 279 -4.07 -7.91 -17.99
CA ASP A 279 -5.40 -7.44 -18.38
C ASP A 279 -5.28 -6.00 -18.89
N GLU A 280 -5.27 -5.83 -20.22
CA GLU A 280 -5.23 -4.51 -20.85
C GLU A 280 -6.43 -3.63 -20.48
N THR A 281 -7.56 -4.21 -20.03
CA THR A 281 -8.69 -3.41 -19.56
C THR A 281 -8.39 -2.72 -18.23
N TYR A 282 -7.60 -3.33 -17.34
CA TYR A 282 -7.04 -2.67 -16.16
C TYR A 282 -5.88 -1.71 -16.50
N ALA A 283 -5.06 -2.03 -17.49
CA ALA A 283 -3.95 -1.16 -17.90
C ALA A 283 -4.44 0.17 -18.51
N ARG A 284 -5.57 0.14 -19.26
CA ARG A 284 -6.14 1.32 -19.93
C ARG A 284 -7.28 2.00 -19.17
N LYS A 285 -8.14 1.26 -18.46
CA LYS A 285 -9.15 1.88 -17.56
C LYS A 285 -8.55 2.17 -16.20
N LYS A 286 -7.84 3.29 -16.09
CA LYS A 286 -7.59 3.88 -14.78
C LYS A 286 -8.94 4.33 -14.21
N ILE A 287 -9.20 3.95 -12.97
CA ILE A 287 -10.20 4.57 -12.13
C ILE A 287 -9.46 5.31 -11.02
N GLU A 288 -9.91 6.52 -10.72
CA GLU A 288 -9.38 7.33 -9.63
C GLU A 288 -10.46 7.53 -8.56
N ASN A 289 -10.05 7.56 -7.30
CA ASN A 289 -10.90 7.96 -6.20
C ASN A 289 -10.88 9.50 -6.10
N TYR A 290 -11.85 10.17 -6.73
CA TYR A 290 -11.97 11.63 -6.74
C TYR A 290 -12.34 12.26 -5.37
N ALA A 291 -12.47 11.44 -4.30
CA ALA A 291 -12.51 11.92 -2.92
C ALA A 291 -11.14 11.90 -2.22
N ALA A 292 -10.12 11.27 -2.80
CA ALA A 292 -8.78 11.24 -2.22
C ALA A 292 -8.08 12.60 -2.34
N ASN A 293 -7.72 13.20 -1.21
CA ASN A 293 -6.87 14.39 -1.16
C ASN A 293 -5.50 14.04 -0.54
N ALA A 294 -4.57 13.59 -1.38
CA ALA A 294 -3.21 13.26 -0.96
C ALA A 294 -2.39 14.49 -0.49
N ASN A 295 -2.79 15.71 -0.89
CA ASN A 295 -2.13 16.94 -0.46
C ASN A 295 -2.51 17.29 1.00
N GLY A 296 -3.68 16.84 1.47
CA GLY A 296 -4.22 17.16 2.81
C GLY A 296 -4.77 18.59 2.96
N PHE A 297 -4.72 19.38 1.90
CA PHE A 297 -5.27 20.73 1.79
C PHE A 297 -5.73 20.99 0.35
N GLY A 298 -6.43 22.11 0.11
CA GLY A 298 -7.01 22.38 -1.21
C GLY A 298 -8.06 21.35 -1.59
N TYR A 299 -8.13 20.99 -2.87
CA TYR A 299 -9.17 20.12 -3.41
C TYR A 299 -8.66 18.69 -3.73
N PRO A 300 -9.51 17.65 -3.66
CA PRO A 300 -10.93 17.70 -3.28
C PRO A 300 -11.11 18.11 -1.81
N MET A 301 -12.05 19.02 -1.55
CA MET A 301 -12.39 19.49 -0.21
C MET A 301 -13.52 18.64 0.35
N VAL A 302 -13.38 18.20 1.60
CA VAL A 302 -14.45 17.51 2.33
C VAL A 302 -15.15 18.47 3.30
N ASP A 303 -16.47 18.38 3.39
CA ASP A 303 -17.30 19.04 4.42
C ASP A 303 -18.31 18.06 4.99
N SER A 304 -18.53 18.11 6.31
CA SER A 304 -19.37 17.19 7.07
C SER A 304 -20.33 17.95 7.99
N SER A 305 -21.61 17.62 7.88
CA SER A 305 -22.65 18.23 8.71
C SER A 305 -22.81 17.50 10.04
N PHE A 306 -23.06 18.25 11.12
CA PHE A 306 -23.21 17.71 12.47
C PHE A 306 -24.68 17.58 12.88
N THR A 307 -24.99 16.54 13.65
CA THR A 307 -26.35 16.28 14.15
C THR A 307 -26.81 17.40 15.10
N SER A 308 -27.78 18.22 14.68
CA SER A 308 -28.44 19.20 15.55
C SER A 308 -29.86 19.53 15.08
N ALA A 309 -30.68 20.12 15.96
CA ALA A 309 -32.04 20.57 15.65
C ALA A 309 -32.12 21.70 14.61
N TRP A 310 -30.98 22.22 14.15
CA TRP A 310 -30.87 23.30 13.16
C TRP A 310 -30.13 22.87 11.89
N ALA A 311 -29.66 21.62 11.82
CA ALA A 311 -28.98 21.08 10.64
C ALA A 311 -29.99 20.84 9.50
N SER A 312 -29.70 21.37 8.32
CA SER A 312 -30.56 21.22 7.13
C SER A 312 -30.38 19.88 6.40
N TRP A 313 -29.33 19.13 6.75
CA TRP A 313 -29.02 17.77 6.31
C TRP A 313 -28.04 17.13 7.32
N ILE A 314 -27.92 15.81 7.31
CA ILE A 314 -26.85 15.05 7.96
C ILE A 314 -26.14 14.27 6.86
N GLY A 315 -24.81 14.32 6.82
CA GLY A 315 -24.04 13.67 5.76
C GLY A 315 -22.62 14.21 5.56
N LEU A 316 -21.97 13.64 4.55
CA LEU A 316 -20.64 14.01 4.06
C LEU A 316 -20.75 14.59 2.65
N SER A 317 -19.87 15.53 2.30
CA SER A 317 -19.78 16.09 0.94
C SER A 317 -18.33 16.24 0.48
N VAL A 318 -18.14 16.10 -0.83
CA VAL A 318 -16.87 16.24 -1.54
C VAL A 318 -17.06 17.29 -2.62
N ASP A 319 -16.21 18.31 -2.58
CA ASP A 319 -16.12 19.40 -3.56
C ASP A 319 -14.84 19.18 -4.39
N PHE A 320 -14.98 18.88 -5.69
CA PHE A 320 -13.83 18.60 -6.54
C PHE A 320 -13.00 19.86 -6.83
N GLY A 321 -13.58 21.05 -6.68
CA GLY A 321 -12.89 22.33 -6.87
C GLY A 321 -13.64 23.30 -7.79
N PRO A 322 -13.21 24.58 -7.83
CA PRO A 322 -13.78 25.57 -8.73
C PRO A 322 -13.50 25.12 -10.17
N GLY A 323 -14.52 25.15 -11.03
CA GLY A 323 -14.42 24.68 -12.40
C GLY A 323 -14.60 23.17 -12.55
N ARG A 324 -13.88 22.36 -11.76
CA ARG A 324 -13.67 20.91 -11.93
C ARG A 324 -14.95 20.06 -11.95
N VAL A 325 -15.59 19.97 -13.11
CA VAL A 325 -16.70 19.03 -13.37
C VAL A 325 -16.11 17.64 -13.60
N LYS A 326 -16.52 16.65 -12.80
CA LYS A 326 -16.21 15.23 -13.04
C LYS A 326 -17.50 14.45 -13.27
N THR A 327 -17.41 13.44 -14.14
CA THR A 327 -18.46 12.46 -14.41
C THR A 327 -18.31 11.31 -13.42
N VAL A 328 -19.33 11.06 -12.61
CA VAL A 328 -19.31 10.08 -11.52
C VAL A 328 -20.57 9.21 -11.55
N ASP A 329 -20.44 7.94 -11.20
CA ASP A 329 -21.52 6.92 -11.22
C ASP A 329 -21.54 6.00 -9.98
N GLN A 330 -20.60 6.20 -9.06
CA GLN A 330 -20.40 5.37 -7.87
C GLN A 330 -19.92 6.19 -6.67
N VAL A 331 -20.44 5.88 -5.50
CA VAL A 331 -19.86 6.27 -4.20
C VAL A 331 -19.78 5.03 -3.31
N LYS A 332 -18.73 4.91 -2.49
CA LYS A 332 -18.65 3.93 -1.41
C LYS A 332 -18.57 4.62 -0.06
N LEU A 333 -19.14 3.96 0.95
CA LEU A 333 -19.01 4.32 2.36
C LEU A 333 -18.52 3.12 3.14
N TYR A 334 -17.46 3.29 3.93
CA TYR A 334 -17.05 2.30 4.92
C TYR A 334 -17.74 2.64 6.23
N VAL A 335 -18.66 1.77 6.65
CA VAL A 335 -19.52 2.01 7.82
C VAL A 335 -18.86 1.43 9.06
N TYR A 336 -18.85 2.18 10.16
CA TYR A 336 -18.41 1.72 11.47
C TYR A 336 -19.60 1.55 12.41
N SER A 337 -19.57 0.50 13.23
CA SER A 337 -20.64 0.17 14.18
C SER A 337 -20.09 -0.50 15.43
N ASP A 338 -20.44 0.02 16.60
CA ASP A 338 -20.02 -0.49 17.91
C ASP A 338 -21.16 -0.91 18.84
N VAL A 339 -22.43 -0.82 18.42
CA VAL A 339 -23.60 -1.27 19.23
C VAL A 339 -23.52 -2.74 19.69
N VAL A 340 -22.70 -3.57 19.05
CA VAL A 340 -22.40 -4.95 19.47
C VAL A 340 -21.61 -5.05 20.78
N THR A 341 -21.10 -3.93 21.31
CA THR A 341 -20.32 -3.85 22.55
C THR A 341 -21.18 -3.61 23.80
N GLU A 342 -22.50 -3.48 23.67
CA GLU A 342 -23.48 -3.10 24.71
C GLU A 342 -23.31 -1.66 25.28
N GLU A 343 -22.13 -1.05 25.17
CA GLU A 343 -21.86 0.36 25.53
C GLU A 343 -21.81 1.32 24.31
N GLY A 344 -21.81 0.78 23.08
CA GLY A 344 -21.71 1.54 21.84
C GLY A 344 -23.00 2.26 21.43
N GLU A 345 -22.86 3.49 20.92
CA GLU A 345 -23.97 4.32 20.40
C GLU A 345 -23.83 4.60 18.89
N VAL A 346 -22.92 3.95 18.16
CA VAL A 346 -22.65 4.22 16.74
C VAL A 346 -23.02 3.01 15.87
N ASP A 347 -23.80 3.21 14.81
CA ASP A 347 -24.25 2.13 13.93
C ASP A 347 -24.49 2.58 12.47
N CYS A 348 -24.94 1.63 11.64
CA CYS A 348 -25.51 1.84 10.31
C CYS A 348 -26.54 2.98 10.24
N PRO A 349 -26.51 3.81 9.19
CA PRO A 349 -27.59 4.75 8.90
C PRO A 349 -28.88 4.02 8.47
N THR A 350 -30.03 4.59 8.86
CA THR A 350 -31.37 4.07 8.55
C THR A 350 -31.83 4.35 7.12
N ASN A 351 -31.20 5.33 6.46
CA ASN A 351 -31.33 5.62 5.03
C ASN A 351 -30.04 6.29 4.53
N VAL A 352 -29.68 6.08 3.26
CA VAL A 352 -28.53 6.71 2.59
C VAL A 352 -28.92 7.06 1.16
N THR A 353 -28.61 8.28 0.74
CA THR A 353 -28.85 8.76 -0.63
C THR A 353 -27.71 9.65 -1.11
N VAL A 354 -27.28 9.44 -2.36
CA VAL A 354 -26.33 10.32 -3.06
C VAL A 354 -27.09 11.48 -3.69
N GLU A 355 -26.61 12.70 -3.46
CA GLU A 355 -27.02 13.92 -4.14
C GLU A 355 -25.81 14.56 -4.84
N ILE A 356 -26.07 15.21 -5.97
CA ILE A 356 -25.06 15.93 -6.76
C ILE A 356 -25.43 17.40 -6.86
N LEU A 357 -24.43 18.26 -7.00
CA LEU A 357 -24.65 19.67 -7.27
C LEU A 357 -25.01 19.83 -8.76
N SER A 358 -26.24 20.27 -9.03
CA SER A 358 -26.69 20.56 -10.39
C SER A 358 -26.02 21.82 -10.94
N SER A 359 -26.02 21.99 -12.26
CA SER A 359 -25.55 23.20 -12.96
C SER A 359 -26.29 24.50 -12.58
N THR A 360 -27.36 24.41 -11.79
CA THR A 360 -28.08 25.57 -11.22
C THR A 360 -27.62 25.95 -9.81
N GLY A 361 -26.62 25.26 -9.26
CA GLY A 361 -26.14 25.45 -7.88
C GLY A 361 -27.04 24.82 -6.80
N ASN A 362 -28.07 24.06 -7.20
CA ASN A 362 -28.96 23.34 -6.29
C ASN A 362 -28.56 21.88 -6.18
N TRP A 363 -28.64 21.30 -4.97
CA TRP A 363 -28.51 19.87 -4.75
C TRP A 363 -29.70 19.11 -5.36
N ALA A 364 -29.44 17.96 -5.99
CA ALA A 364 -30.45 17.07 -6.55
C ALA A 364 -30.03 15.60 -6.36
N LEU A 365 -31.01 14.71 -6.17
CA LEU A 365 -30.75 13.27 -6.07
C LEU A 365 -30.13 12.73 -7.37
N ALA A 366 -29.06 11.94 -7.23
CA ALA A 366 -28.57 11.09 -8.31
C ALA A 366 -29.69 10.12 -8.76
N GLN A 367 -29.75 9.77 -10.04
CA GLN A 367 -30.83 8.97 -10.60
C GLN A 367 -30.52 7.46 -10.54
N ASN A 368 -31.57 6.63 -10.43
CA ASN A 368 -31.48 5.16 -10.42
C ASN A 368 -30.46 4.59 -9.39
N GLN A 369 -30.44 5.14 -8.18
CA GLN A 369 -29.52 4.72 -7.12
C GLN A 369 -29.76 3.26 -6.70
N VAL A 370 -28.70 2.45 -6.65
CA VAL A 370 -28.71 1.06 -6.21
C VAL A 370 -27.57 0.81 -5.22
N SER A 371 -27.93 0.53 -3.97
CA SER A 371 -27.01 0.14 -2.91
C SER A 371 -26.68 -1.35 -2.96
N THR A 372 -25.41 -1.69 -2.84
CA THR A 372 -24.86 -3.04 -2.63
C THR A 372 -23.94 -2.99 -1.39
N PRO A 373 -24.26 -3.70 -0.30
CA PRO A 373 -25.51 -4.42 -0.01
C PRO A 373 -26.75 -3.52 -0.04
N SER A 374 -27.94 -4.11 -0.24
CA SER A 374 -29.21 -3.36 -0.36
C SER A 374 -29.75 -2.81 0.96
N VAL A 375 -29.15 -3.22 2.07
CA VAL A 375 -29.31 -2.66 3.42
C VAL A 375 -27.89 -2.51 3.98
N CYS A 376 -27.63 -1.47 4.77
CA CYS A 376 -26.33 -1.31 5.42
C CYS A 376 -25.97 -2.53 6.27
N ILE A 377 -24.69 -2.94 6.23
CA ILE A 377 -24.12 -3.99 7.07
C ILE A 377 -23.10 -3.34 8.04
N PRO A 378 -23.21 -3.58 9.36
CA PRO A 378 -22.24 -3.11 10.34
C PRO A 378 -20.79 -3.53 10.03
N ASN A 379 -19.86 -2.57 10.04
CA ASN A 379 -18.42 -2.78 9.80
C ASN A 379 -18.08 -3.37 8.41
N ASP A 380 -18.84 -2.98 7.38
CA ASP A 380 -18.69 -3.39 5.98
C ASP A 380 -18.82 -2.17 5.03
N VAL A 381 -18.56 -2.36 3.73
CA VAL A 381 -18.64 -1.32 2.71
C VAL A 381 -20.01 -1.26 2.04
N LEU A 382 -20.64 -0.09 2.08
CA LEU A 382 -21.87 0.23 1.36
C LEU A 382 -21.53 0.93 0.03
N THR A 383 -21.67 0.22 -1.08
CA THR A 383 -21.41 0.76 -2.44
C THR A 383 -22.72 1.19 -3.10
N ILE A 384 -22.84 2.45 -3.48
CA ILE A 384 -24.03 3.03 -4.13
C ILE A 384 -23.67 3.39 -5.58
N HIS A 385 -24.27 2.70 -6.53
CA HIS A 385 -24.17 3.04 -7.97
C HIS A 385 -25.39 3.87 -8.40
N PHE A 386 -25.23 4.69 -9.44
CA PHE A 386 -26.27 5.55 -10.01
C PHE A 386 -25.99 5.88 -11.48
N ASP A 387 -26.94 6.51 -12.18
CA ASP A 387 -26.72 6.95 -13.56
C ASP A 387 -25.53 7.93 -13.64
N PRO A 388 -24.56 7.73 -14.57
CA PRO A 388 -23.39 8.61 -14.69
C PRO A 388 -23.76 10.09 -14.88
N VAL A 389 -23.27 10.94 -13.99
CA VAL A 389 -23.65 12.36 -13.92
C VAL A 389 -22.43 13.27 -13.76
N GLN A 390 -22.43 14.37 -14.51
CA GLN A 390 -21.43 15.43 -14.41
C GLN A 390 -21.77 16.39 -13.27
N THR A 391 -20.84 16.57 -12.33
CA THR A 391 -20.97 17.54 -11.23
C THR A 391 -19.60 18.04 -10.74
N GLN A 392 -19.60 19.19 -10.06
CA GLN A 392 -18.45 19.67 -9.28
C GLN A 392 -18.45 19.15 -7.83
N LYS A 393 -19.62 18.74 -7.29
CA LYS A 393 -19.73 18.30 -5.89
C LYS A 393 -20.71 17.14 -5.73
N VAL A 394 -20.30 16.15 -4.95
CA VAL A 394 -21.13 15.03 -4.51
C VAL A 394 -21.38 15.17 -3.02
N ARG A 395 -22.58 14.84 -2.54
CA ARG A 395 -22.81 14.62 -1.12
C ARG A 395 -23.60 13.34 -0.87
N VAL A 396 -23.28 12.67 0.23
CA VAL A 396 -24.03 11.52 0.71
C VAL A 396 -24.81 11.96 1.94
N VAL A 397 -26.12 12.03 1.79
CA VAL A 397 -27.06 12.37 2.86
C VAL A 397 -27.51 11.08 3.53
N PHE A 398 -27.46 11.03 4.86
CA PHE A 398 -27.88 9.84 5.61
C PHE A 398 -28.64 10.17 6.89
N ALA A 399 -29.51 9.25 7.30
CA ALA A 399 -30.33 9.36 8.50
C ALA A 399 -29.80 8.45 9.62
N ARG A 400 -29.82 8.95 10.86
CA ARG A 400 -29.47 8.15 12.06
C ARG A 400 -30.66 7.33 12.56
N ASN A 401 -30.43 6.36 13.44
CA ASN A 401 -31.52 5.70 14.17
C ASN A 401 -32.06 6.65 15.26
N GLN A 402 -33.31 7.11 15.10
CA GLN A 402 -33.95 7.99 16.08
C GLN A 402 -34.68 7.22 17.19
N GLU A 403 -35.00 5.94 16.99
CA GLU A 403 -35.74 5.11 17.94
C GLU A 403 -34.79 4.58 19.02
N GLU A 404 -33.66 4.00 18.61
CA GLU A 404 -32.58 3.55 19.51
C GLU A 404 -31.56 4.66 19.85
N ASN A 405 -31.78 5.88 19.34
CA ASN A 405 -30.92 7.06 19.52
C ASN A 405 -29.46 6.94 19.02
N TRP A 406 -29.10 5.93 18.22
CA TRP A 406 -27.73 5.79 17.69
C TRP A 406 -27.30 6.93 16.75
N PHE A 407 -25.99 7.13 16.66
CA PHE A 407 -25.28 7.98 15.70
C PHE A 407 -24.84 7.15 14.47
N VAL A 408 -24.39 7.83 13.42
CA VAL A 408 -23.92 7.17 12.18
C VAL A 408 -22.39 7.16 12.16
N GLY A 409 -21.79 5.97 12.02
CA GLY A 409 -20.34 5.82 11.88
C GLY A 409 -19.93 5.65 10.42
N ILE A 410 -19.12 6.57 9.90
CA ILE A 410 -18.45 6.43 8.60
C ILE A 410 -16.95 6.66 8.82
N THR A 411 -16.11 5.71 8.41
CA THR A 411 -14.64 5.83 8.51
C THR A 411 -14.00 6.33 7.23
N GLU A 412 -14.57 6.01 6.08
CA GLU A 412 -14.04 6.37 4.76
C GLU A 412 -15.16 6.55 3.74
N LEU A 413 -14.95 7.45 2.78
CA LEU A 413 -15.83 7.72 1.64
C LEU A 413 -14.96 7.73 0.38
N GLU A 414 -15.35 6.95 -0.63
CA GLU A 414 -14.65 6.89 -1.92
C GLU A 414 -15.58 7.28 -3.07
N ILE A 415 -15.07 8.00 -4.07
CA ILE A 415 -15.80 8.34 -5.30
C ILE A 415 -14.97 7.85 -6.49
N TRP A 416 -15.14 6.58 -6.85
CA TRP A 416 -14.42 5.96 -7.97
C TRP A 416 -15.07 6.33 -9.30
N ALA A 417 -14.30 6.91 -10.21
CA ALA A 417 -14.73 7.16 -11.58
C ALA A 417 -13.55 7.00 -12.57
N PRO A 418 -13.79 6.90 -13.89
CA PRO A 418 -12.72 6.78 -14.89
C PRO A 418 -11.74 7.96 -14.86
N TRP A 419 -10.49 7.73 -15.26
CA TRP A 419 -9.43 8.74 -15.36
C TRP A 419 -8.54 8.46 -16.59
N PRO A 420 -7.99 9.49 -17.28
CA PRO A 420 -8.34 10.90 -17.17
C PRO A 420 -9.68 11.18 -17.87
N GLN A 421 -10.47 12.14 -17.38
CA GLN A 421 -11.79 12.48 -17.96
C GLN A 421 -11.71 13.57 -19.03
N VAL A 422 -10.92 13.31 -20.06
CA VAL A 422 -10.57 14.28 -21.12
C VAL A 422 -11.25 13.95 -22.45
N SER A 423 -11.40 14.95 -23.32
CA SER A 423 -12.04 14.80 -24.64
C SER A 423 -11.14 14.19 -25.72
N GLU A 424 -9.83 14.11 -25.48
CA GLU A 424 -8.82 13.61 -26.43
C GLU A 424 -7.70 12.87 -25.68
N GLU A 425 -7.22 11.77 -26.26
CA GLU A 425 -6.17 10.94 -25.68
C GLU A 425 -4.83 11.70 -25.57
N GLY A 426 -4.13 11.53 -24.44
CA GLY A 426 -2.87 12.23 -24.18
C GLY A 426 -3.00 13.60 -23.51
N ILE A 427 -4.21 14.13 -23.32
CA ILE A 427 -4.45 15.29 -22.45
C ILE A 427 -4.41 14.86 -20.99
N TYR A 428 -3.74 15.66 -20.15
CA TYR A 428 -3.77 15.56 -18.69
C TYR A 428 -3.90 16.98 -18.12
N GLU A 429 -5.02 17.26 -17.45
CA GLU A 429 -5.33 18.59 -16.89
C GLU A 429 -4.42 18.88 -15.68
N ALA A 430 -3.99 20.13 -15.50
CA ALA A 430 -2.99 20.47 -14.47
C ALA A 430 -3.55 20.33 -13.05
N GLU A 431 -4.85 20.60 -12.87
CA GLU A 431 -5.56 20.54 -11.60
C GLU A 431 -5.95 19.12 -11.16
N ASP A 432 -5.72 18.11 -12.02
CA ASP A 432 -5.77 16.70 -11.66
C ASP A 432 -4.38 16.17 -11.18
N GLY A 433 -3.37 17.05 -11.06
CA GLY A 433 -2.05 16.73 -10.49
C GLY A 433 -1.94 16.91 -8.97
N PHE A 434 -0.83 16.44 -8.38
CA PHE A 434 -0.48 16.73 -6.99
C PHE A 434 0.10 18.14 -6.87
N LEU A 435 -0.38 18.92 -5.89
CA LEU A 435 -0.12 20.37 -5.82
C LEU A 435 0.60 20.73 -4.52
N THR A 436 1.79 21.31 -4.63
CA THR A 436 2.51 21.93 -3.50
C THR A 436 2.48 23.44 -3.68
N ASN A 437 2.03 24.17 -2.66
CA ASN A 437 2.01 25.65 -2.60
C ASN A 437 1.51 26.37 -3.88
N ALA A 438 0.50 25.78 -4.53
CA ALA A 438 -0.20 26.30 -5.70
C ALA A 438 -1.73 26.11 -5.50
N LYS A 439 -2.56 26.76 -6.33
CA LYS A 439 -4.04 26.73 -6.17
C LYS A 439 -4.77 26.46 -7.47
N ILE A 440 -5.92 25.80 -7.35
CA ILE A 440 -6.85 25.56 -8.45
C ILE A 440 -7.76 26.78 -8.62
N GLY A 441 -7.78 27.35 -9.82
CA GLY A 441 -8.69 28.39 -10.26
C GLY A 441 -9.70 27.87 -11.29
N ALA A 442 -10.76 28.64 -11.54
CA ALA A 442 -11.73 28.37 -12.61
C ALA A 442 -11.63 29.41 -13.72
N SER A 443 -11.80 28.98 -14.97
CA SER A 443 -11.86 29.83 -16.15
C SER A 443 -12.70 29.19 -17.24
N GLU A 444 -13.58 29.96 -17.89
CA GLU A 444 -14.35 29.51 -19.07
C GLU A 444 -13.46 29.20 -20.29
N THR A 445 -12.19 29.59 -20.25
CA THR A 445 -11.20 29.39 -21.34
C THR A 445 -10.23 28.23 -21.10
N ALA A 446 -10.14 27.72 -19.87
CA ALA A 446 -9.30 26.59 -19.52
C ALA A 446 -9.99 25.26 -19.90
N SER A 447 -9.22 24.20 -20.18
CA SER A 447 -9.83 22.87 -20.34
C SER A 447 -10.43 22.37 -19.03
N SER A 448 -11.50 21.58 -19.15
CA SER A 448 -12.35 21.16 -18.02
C SER A 448 -12.81 22.31 -17.08
N GLY A 449 -12.76 23.57 -17.55
CA GLY A 449 -13.17 24.78 -16.83
C GLY A 449 -12.21 25.25 -15.73
N SER A 450 -11.01 24.69 -15.62
CA SER A 450 -10.15 24.79 -14.43
C SER A 450 -8.66 24.89 -14.78
N TYR A 451 -7.85 25.45 -13.90
CA TYR A 451 -6.39 25.57 -14.09
C TYR A 451 -5.67 25.64 -12.75
N VAL A 452 -4.33 25.58 -12.75
CA VAL A 452 -3.49 25.80 -11.57
C VAL A 452 -2.71 27.10 -11.68
N GLY A 453 -2.93 28.01 -10.72
CA GLY A 453 -2.24 29.28 -10.57
C GLY A 453 -1.62 29.46 -9.18
N GLU A 454 -1.15 30.68 -8.90
CA GLU A 454 -0.33 31.02 -7.71
C GLU A 454 0.88 30.06 -7.51
N ILE A 455 1.53 29.64 -8.60
CA ILE A 455 2.72 28.77 -8.59
C ILE A 455 3.96 29.64 -8.30
N ASP A 456 3.93 30.35 -7.17
CA ASP A 456 4.73 31.56 -6.93
C ASP A 456 5.81 31.39 -5.85
N ALA A 457 5.69 30.37 -4.99
CA ALA A 457 6.67 30.07 -3.95
C ALA A 457 7.87 29.28 -4.49
N GLU A 458 9.04 29.40 -3.85
CA GLU A 458 10.26 28.65 -4.25
C GLU A 458 10.07 27.13 -4.21
N ASP A 459 9.13 26.63 -3.41
CA ASP A 459 8.74 25.22 -3.32
C ASP A 459 7.43 24.88 -4.04
N ALA A 460 6.76 25.84 -4.70
CA ALA A 460 5.53 25.59 -5.43
C ALA A 460 5.75 24.66 -6.63
N SER A 461 4.88 23.67 -6.79
CA SER A 461 4.94 22.73 -7.92
C SER A 461 3.63 22.02 -8.23
N VAL A 462 3.48 21.67 -9.51
CA VAL A 462 2.40 20.85 -10.08
C VAL A 462 3.01 19.54 -10.58
N GLU A 463 2.67 18.41 -9.97
CA GLU A 463 3.05 17.07 -10.45
C GLU A 463 1.88 16.45 -11.22
N VAL A 464 1.97 16.48 -12.56
CA VAL A 464 1.04 15.77 -13.44
C VAL A 464 1.50 14.31 -13.50
N ALA A 465 0.86 13.46 -12.69
CA ALA A 465 1.17 12.05 -12.55
C ALA A 465 0.34 11.18 -13.52
N GLY A 466 0.62 9.87 -13.54
CA GLY A 466 -0.20 8.89 -14.26
C GLY A 466 -0.10 8.97 -15.79
N ILE A 467 0.88 9.67 -16.35
CA ILE A 467 1.04 9.86 -17.80
C ILE A 467 1.44 8.52 -18.43
N TRP A 468 0.53 7.89 -19.18
CA TRP A 468 0.81 6.61 -19.84
C TRP A 468 1.41 6.79 -21.22
N VAL A 469 2.44 5.99 -21.53
CA VAL A 469 2.93 5.79 -22.90
C VAL A 469 3.26 4.32 -23.18
N ASP A 470 3.02 3.85 -24.40
CA ASP A 470 3.28 2.44 -24.78
C ASP A 470 4.74 2.12 -25.15
N GLU A 471 5.57 3.15 -25.39
CA GLU A 471 6.98 3.02 -25.81
C GLU A 471 7.89 3.94 -24.98
N SER A 472 9.11 3.48 -24.65
CA SER A 472 10.14 4.36 -24.06
C SER A 472 10.82 5.18 -25.16
N LYS A 473 10.48 6.47 -25.28
CA LYS A 473 11.06 7.39 -26.29
C LYS A 473 10.93 8.87 -25.87
N GLU A 474 11.53 9.77 -26.64
CA GLU A 474 11.22 11.21 -26.54
C GLU A 474 9.88 11.53 -27.20
N TYR A 475 8.94 12.02 -26.40
CA TYR A 475 7.66 12.55 -26.86
C TYR A 475 7.73 14.08 -27.04
N GLU A 476 6.87 14.64 -27.89
CA GLU A 476 6.51 16.05 -27.78
C GLU A 476 5.44 16.18 -26.68
N VAL A 477 5.67 17.04 -25.70
CA VAL A 477 4.69 17.38 -24.66
C VAL A 477 4.40 18.87 -24.76
N ARG A 478 3.17 19.22 -25.14
CA ARG A 478 2.71 20.61 -25.18
C ARG A 478 2.19 21.00 -23.83
N VAL A 479 2.70 22.10 -23.27
CA VAL A 479 2.28 22.64 -21.98
C VAL A 479 1.47 23.90 -22.25
N TYR A 480 0.18 23.87 -21.92
CA TYR A 480 -0.76 24.97 -22.09
C TYR A 480 -0.75 25.82 -20.82
N TYR A 481 -0.66 27.14 -20.97
CA TYR A 481 -0.30 28.04 -19.87
C TYR A 481 -0.79 29.47 -20.09
N SER A 482 -0.81 30.24 -18.99
CA SER A 482 -0.93 31.70 -18.99
C SER A 482 0.33 32.31 -18.39
N ASN A 483 0.75 33.47 -18.90
CA ASN A 483 1.74 34.35 -18.30
C ASN A 483 1.30 35.79 -18.56
N GLY A 484 0.84 36.49 -17.51
CA GLY A 484 0.41 37.89 -17.58
C GLY A 484 1.51 38.93 -17.26
N MET A 485 2.78 38.54 -17.17
CA MET A 485 3.93 39.44 -17.02
C MET A 485 4.38 40.02 -18.37
N GLU A 486 5.24 41.05 -18.35
CA GLU A 486 6.01 41.47 -19.54
C GLU A 486 7.27 40.60 -19.74
N GLU A 487 7.72 39.91 -18.67
CA GLU A 487 8.88 39.03 -18.68
C GLU A 487 8.55 37.56 -18.99
N GLN A 488 9.52 36.84 -19.53
CA GLN A 488 9.42 35.39 -19.73
C GLN A 488 9.63 34.67 -18.40
N ALA A 489 8.64 33.90 -17.95
CA ALA A 489 8.76 33.09 -16.75
C ALA A 489 9.55 31.80 -17.00
N THR A 490 10.03 31.17 -15.93
CA THR A 490 10.67 29.84 -16.01
C THR A 490 10.17 28.89 -14.93
N MET A 491 10.16 27.60 -15.27
CA MET A 491 9.94 26.50 -14.32
C MET A 491 11.04 25.45 -14.47
N ASN A 492 11.41 24.84 -13.35
CA ASN A 492 12.23 23.65 -13.29
C ASN A 492 11.34 22.43 -13.54
N VAL A 493 11.35 21.92 -14.78
CA VAL A 493 10.55 20.76 -15.17
C VAL A 493 11.37 19.49 -14.98
N THR A 494 10.82 18.52 -14.25
CA THR A 494 11.45 17.20 -14.06
C THR A 494 10.52 16.08 -14.48
N THR A 495 11.09 14.95 -14.92
CA THR A 495 10.33 13.77 -15.35
C THR A 495 10.81 12.56 -14.58
N ASN A 496 9.88 11.91 -13.89
CA ASN A 496 10.11 10.80 -12.96
C ASN A 496 11.21 11.12 -11.92
N ASN A 497 11.35 12.40 -11.52
CA ASN A 497 12.42 12.98 -10.69
C ASN A 497 13.88 12.88 -11.21
N VAL A 498 14.12 12.06 -12.24
CA VAL A 498 15.45 11.80 -12.84
C VAL A 498 15.84 12.86 -13.87
N ASN A 499 15.07 13.01 -14.96
CA ASN A 499 15.38 13.95 -16.03
C ASN A 499 14.96 15.37 -15.62
N ARG A 500 15.76 16.39 -15.96
CA ARG A 500 15.51 17.79 -15.54
C ARG A 500 15.86 18.78 -16.65
N GLN A 501 15.00 19.77 -16.86
CA GLN A 501 15.23 20.89 -17.77
C GLN A 501 14.61 22.19 -17.22
N VAL A 502 15.19 23.33 -17.55
CA VAL A 502 14.56 24.64 -17.31
C VAL A 502 13.71 24.98 -18.53
N VAL A 503 12.42 25.20 -18.33
CA VAL A 503 11.46 25.58 -19.37
C VAL A 503 11.13 27.06 -19.23
N THR A 504 11.02 27.75 -20.37
CA THR A 504 10.69 29.18 -20.44
C THR A 504 9.28 29.36 -21.00
N PHE A 505 8.49 30.22 -20.37
CA PHE A 505 7.10 30.53 -20.68
C PHE A 505 6.96 32.03 -21.05
N PRO A 506 6.96 32.38 -22.34
CA PRO A 506 6.81 33.77 -22.80
C PRO A 506 5.51 34.46 -22.35
N PRO A 507 5.46 35.80 -22.31
CA PRO A 507 4.22 36.55 -22.10
C PRO A 507 3.07 36.11 -23.02
N THR A 508 1.89 35.93 -22.45
CA THR A 508 0.66 35.58 -23.16
C THR A 508 -0.24 36.80 -23.33
N VAL A 509 -0.80 36.98 -24.53
CA VAL A 509 -1.55 38.21 -24.88
C VAL A 509 -2.92 38.34 -24.21
N ASN A 510 -3.41 37.29 -23.56
CA ASN A 510 -4.73 37.22 -22.93
C ASN A 510 -4.72 37.56 -21.42
N GLY A 511 -3.55 37.59 -20.79
CA GLY A 511 -3.39 37.81 -19.34
C GLY A 511 -3.69 36.59 -18.47
N TRP A 512 -3.63 36.78 -17.15
CA TRP A 512 -3.83 35.72 -16.15
C TRP A 512 -5.19 35.03 -16.25
N GLY A 513 -5.24 33.73 -15.94
CA GLY A 513 -6.42 32.88 -15.98
C GLY A 513 -7.07 32.72 -17.35
N ASN A 514 -6.44 33.16 -18.44
CA ASN A 514 -7.01 33.14 -19.79
C ASN A 514 -6.15 32.33 -20.76
N PHE A 515 -6.71 31.25 -21.29
CA PHE A 515 -6.00 30.25 -22.07
C PHE A 515 -6.53 30.19 -23.51
N ASP A 516 -5.72 29.66 -24.44
CA ASP A 516 -6.07 29.50 -25.84
C ASP A 516 -5.46 28.20 -26.40
N SER A 517 -6.18 27.52 -27.29
CA SER A 517 -5.80 26.20 -27.82
C SER A 517 -4.56 26.19 -28.73
N ASN A 518 -3.98 27.36 -29.01
CA ASN A 518 -2.74 27.56 -29.76
C ASN A 518 -1.60 28.12 -28.87
N THR A 519 -1.89 28.44 -27.60
CA THR A 519 -0.93 29.03 -26.65
C THR A 519 -0.32 27.95 -25.75
N PHE A 520 0.77 27.36 -26.23
CA PHE A 520 1.53 26.33 -25.53
C PHE A 520 3.04 26.45 -25.78
N VAL A 521 3.84 25.79 -24.94
CA VAL A 521 5.25 25.49 -25.24
C VAL A 521 5.42 24.00 -25.52
N SER A 522 6.09 23.64 -26.61
CA SER A 522 6.41 22.24 -26.96
C SER A 522 7.74 21.83 -26.33
N LEU A 523 7.68 20.85 -25.44
CA LEU A 523 8.84 20.24 -24.80
C LEU A 523 9.19 18.92 -25.49
N ARG A 524 10.47 18.56 -25.47
CA ARG A 524 10.93 17.18 -25.75
C ARG A 524 11.18 16.53 -24.40
N ILE A 525 10.47 15.42 -24.13
CA ILE A 525 10.53 14.74 -22.83
C ILE A 525 10.73 13.23 -23.06
N PRO A 526 11.81 12.63 -22.51
CA PRO A 526 11.95 11.18 -22.48
C PRO A 526 10.95 10.59 -21.47
N LEU A 527 9.93 9.90 -21.98
CA LEU A 527 8.97 9.14 -21.18
C LEU A 527 9.31 7.65 -21.28
N GLN A 528 9.06 6.91 -20.19
CA GLN A 528 9.25 5.46 -20.12
C GLN A 528 7.94 4.75 -20.38
N ARG A 529 7.98 3.58 -21.04
CA ARG A 529 6.81 2.72 -21.23
C ARG A 529 6.11 2.43 -19.90
N GLY A 530 4.82 2.74 -19.83
CA GLY A 530 4.02 2.70 -18.61
C GLY A 530 3.70 4.08 -18.07
N ASN A 531 3.52 4.20 -16.75
CA ASN A 531 3.21 5.47 -16.07
C ASN A 531 4.46 6.34 -15.88
N ASN A 532 4.28 7.65 -16.06
CA ASN A 532 5.25 8.69 -15.81
C ASN A 532 4.62 9.82 -14.98
N ALA A 533 5.47 10.67 -14.41
CA ALA A 533 5.08 11.94 -13.80
C ALA A 533 5.95 13.07 -14.37
N ILE A 534 5.33 14.21 -14.69
CA ILE A 534 6.01 15.46 -15.07
C ILE A 534 5.74 16.49 -13.98
N ILE A 535 6.79 16.95 -13.32
CA ILE A 535 6.75 17.89 -12.20
C ILE A 535 7.18 19.26 -12.71
N PHE A 536 6.27 20.23 -12.68
CA PHE A 536 6.53 21.64 -12.97
C PHE A 536 6.77 22.36 -11.65
N LYS A 537 8.02 22.67 -11.31
CA LYS A 537 8.37 23.45 -10.11
C LYS A 537 8.71 24.89 -10.47
N HIS A 538 8.36 25.85 -9.61
CA HIS A 538 8.71 27.27 -9.78
C HIS A 538 10.20 27.50 -10.14
N GLY A 539 10.48 28.55 -10.92
CA GLY A 539 11.82 28.94 -11.35
C GLY A 539 12.07 30.44 -11.16
N SER A 540 11.46 31.27 -12.01
CA SER A 540 11.60 32.74 -11.94
C SER A 540 10.47 33.44 -12.70
N TYR A 541 9.89 34.50 -12.12
CA TYR A 541 8.59 35.05 -12.55
C TYR A 541 7.49 33.95 -12.53
N TYR A 542 6.31 34.28 -13.05
CA TYR A 542 5.09 33.51 -12.78
C TYR A 542 4.49 32.96 -14.08
N ALA A 543 3.93 31.76 -14.04
CA ALA A 543 3.11 31.19 -15.09
C ALA A 543 2.08 30.25 -14.47
N GLU A 544 0.89 30.19 -15.03
CA GLU A 544 -0.22 29.33 -14.61
C GLU A 544 -0.39 28.21 -15.63
N LEU A 545 -0.76 27.01 -15.18
CA LEU A 545 -0.85 25.82 -16.03
C LEU A 545 -2.30 25.37 -16.22
N ASP A 546 -2.68 25.16 -17.47
CA ASP A 546 -3.99 24.66 -17.92
C ASP A 546 -3.95 23.13 -18.00
N LYS A 547 -3.10 22.60 -18.90
CA LYS A 547 -2.92 21.16 -19.12
C LYS A 547 -1.56 20.86 -19.74
N ILE A 548 -1.26 19.57 -19.82
CA ILE A 548 -0.33 19.05 -20.82
C ILE A 548 -1.05 18.20 -21.88
N MET A 549 -0.44 18.11 -23.06
CA MET A 549 -0.83 17.17 -24.12
C MET A 549 0.41 16.40 -24.60
N VAL A 550 0.41 15.09 -24.43
CA VAL A 550 1.43 14.17 -24.99
C VAL A 550 1.05 13.85 -26.44
N VAL A 551 1.96 14.11 -27.38
CA VAL A 551 1.75 13.81 -28.81
C VAL A 551 2.39 12.46 -29.15
N PHE A 552 1.57 11.48 -29.53
CA PHE A 552 1.94 10.07 -29.73
C PHE A 552 2.59 9.73 -31.09
#